data_AF-A0A2G9RD01-F1
#
_entry.id   AF-A0A2G9RD01-F1
#
_cell.length_a   1.000
_cell.length_b   1.000
_cell.length_c   1.000
_cell.angle_alpha   90.00
_cell.angle_beta   90.00
_cell.angle_gamma   90.00
#
_symmetry.space_group_name_H-M   'P 1'
#
loop_
_entity.id
_entity.type
_entity.pdbx_description
1 polymer ?
#
loop_
_entity_poly.entity_id
_entity_poly.type
_entity_poly.pdbx_seq_one_letter_code
_entity_poly.pdbx_strand_id
1 'polypeptide(L)'
;MALVSADTRISELLNELHQLIKQTQEERSRSEHNLVNIQKTHERMQTENKISPYYRTKLRGLYTTAKADAEVECNILRRSLDKIAEIKSLLEERRIAAKIAGLYHDSEPPRKTMRRGVLMTLLQQSAMTLPLWIGKPGEKYPQDDYSVLFEDTSYADGYSPPLNVAQRYVVACKEPKKK
;
A
#
# COMPACT_ATOMS: atom_id res chain seq x y z
N MET A 1 11.87 -24.87 12.17
CA MET A 1 10.48 -24.69 12.64
C MET A 1 9.93 -23.30 12.36
N ALA A 2 10.62 -22.19 12.73
CA ALA A 2 10.12 -20.83 12.48
C ALA A 2 9.88 -20.48 11.00
N LEU A 3 10.79 -20.88 10.10
CA LEU A 3 10.65 -20.64 8.64
C LEU A 3 9.46 -21.38 8.02
N VAL A 4 9.24 -22.64 8.43
CA VAL A 4 8.11 -23.47 7.97
C VAL A 4 6.77 -22.88 8.43
N SER A 5 6.73 -22.31 9.64
CA SER A 5 5.55 -21.61 10.18
C SER A 5 5.23 -20.32 9.39
N ALA A 6 6.25 -19.59 8.96
CA ALA A 6 6.07 -18.40 8.12
C ALA A 6 5.52 -18.76 6.73
N ASP A 7 5.96 -19.86 6.12
CA ASP A 7 5.48 -20.29 4.81
C ASP A 7 3.99 -20.72 4.87
N THR A 8 3.57 -21.43 5.93
CA THR A 8 2.15 -21.73 6.15
C THR A 8 1.32 -20.46 6.31
N ARG A 9 1.80 -19.47 7.09
CA ARG A 9 1.09 -18.21 7.29
C ARG A 9 0.98 -17.39 6.01
N ILE A 10 2.05 -17.32 5.21
CA ILE A 10 2.04 -16.65 3.91
C ILE A 10 1.00 -17.30 2.99
N SER A 11 0.92 -18.64 2.97
CA SER A 11 -0.08 -19.35 2.17
C SER A 11 -1.51 -19.04 2.59
N GLU A 12 -1.79 -18.95 3.89
CA GLU A 12 -3.11 -18.52 4.41
C GLU A 12 -3.45 -17.10 3.97
N LEU A 13 -2.51 -16.16 4.11
CA LEU A 13 -2.71 -14.77 3.73
C LEU A 13 -2.93 -14.59 2.23
N LEU A 14 -2.25 -15.38 1.40
CA LEU A 14 -2.48 -15.40 -0.05
C LEU A 14 -3.89 -15.90 -0.40
N ASN A 15 -4.39 -16.90 0.33
CA ASN A 15 -5.76 -17.38 0.16
C ASN A 15 -6.78 -16.31 0.60
N GLU A 16 -6.57 -15.66 1.75
CA GLU A 16 -7.40 -14.55 2.23
C GLU A 16 -7.42 -13.39 1.22
N LEU A 17 -6.25 -13.00 0.70
CA LEU A 17 -6.12 -11.96 -0.31
C LEU A 17 -6.89 -12.32 -1.60
N HIS A 18 -6.79 -13.56 -2.05
CA HIS A 18 -7.54 -14.03 -3.22
C HIS A 18 -9.05 -13.92 -3.01
N GLN A 19 -9.56 -14.25 -1.83
CA GLN A 19 -10.98 -14.08 -1.51
C GLN A 19 -11.40 -12.62 -1.49
N LEU A 20 -10.57 -11.72 -0.92
CA LEU A 20 -10.85 -10.28 -0.94
C LEU A 20 -10.88 -9.70 -2.36
N ILE A 21 -10.00 -10.17 -3.25
CA ILE A 21 -10.01 -9.77 -4.66
C ILE A 21 -11.31 -10.21 -5.35
N LYS A 22 -11.77 -11.44 -5.12
CA LYS A 22 -13.07 -11.91 -5.64
C LYS A 22 -14.23 -11.06 -5.12
N GLN A 23 -14.25 -10.80 -3.81
CA GLN A 23 -15.27 -9.96 -3.19
C GLN A 23 -15.27 -8.55 -3.78
N THR A 24 -14.10 -7.97 -4.05
CA THR A 24 -13.99 -6.67 -4.73
C THR A 24 -14.67 -6.69 -6.09
N GLN A 25 -14.50 -7.77 -6.86
CA GLN A 25 -15.14 -7.91 -8.18
C GLN A 25 -16.66 -8.04 -8.10
N GLU A 26 -17.18 -8.74 -7.09
CA GLU A 26 -18.62 -8.86 -6.82
C GLU A 26 -19.23 -7.48 -6.49
N GLU A 27 -18.60 -6.75 -5.58
CA GLU A 27 -19.04 -5.40 -5.18
C GLU A 27 -18.98 -4.41 -6.35
N ARG A 28 -17.92 -4.48 -7.17
CA ARG A 28 -17.81 -3.67 -8.39
C ARG A 28 -18.95 -3.93 -9.36
N SER A 29 -19.32 -5.20 -9.55
CA SER A 29 -20.43 -5.59 -10.43
C SER A 29 -21.78 -5.06 -9.90
N ARG A 30 -21.98 -5.05 -8.57
CA ARG A 30 -23.16 -4.44 -7.93
C ARG A 30 -23.18 -2.93 -8.10
N SER A 31 -22.05 -2.27 -7.86
CA SER A 31 -21.88 -0.82 -8.01
C SER A 31 -22.18 -0.38 -9.45
N GLU A 32 -21.66 -1.11 -10.45
CA GLU A 32 -21.92 -0.86 -11.86
C GLU A 32 -23.42 -0.92 -12.20
N HIS A 33 -24.14 -1.93 -11.68
CA HIS A 33 -25.58 -2.02 -11.85
C HIS A 33 -26.32 -0.78 -11.29
N ASN A 34 -25.91 -0.30 -10.13
CA ASN A 34 -26.51 0.88 -9.51
C ASN A 34 -26.19 2.18 -10.28
N LEU A 35 -24.99 2.31 -10.85
CA LEU A 35 -24.62 3.42 -11.73
C LEU A 35 -25.46 3.42 -13.02
N VAL A 36 -25.68 2.25 -13.62
CA VAL A 36 -26.57 2.11 -14.79
C VAL A 36 -28.00 2.53 -14.45
N ASN A 37 -28.50 2.21 -13.26
CA ASN A 37 -29.83 2.62 -12.81
C ASN A 37 -29.94 4.13 -12.61
N ILE A 38 -28.89 4.80 -12.12
CA ILE A 38 -28.82 6.26 -12.05
C ILE A 38 -28.89 6.86 -13.45
N GLN A 39 -28.09 6.36 -14.38
CA GLN A 39 -28.06 6.83 -15.76
C GLN A 39 -29.45 6.71 -16.42
N LYS A 40 -30.06 5.52 -16.36
CA LYS A 40 -31.42 5.28 -16.92
C LYS A 40 -32.48 6.17 -16.29
N THR A 41 -32.35 6.48 -15.00
CA THR A 41 -33.30 7.39 -14.32
C THR A 41 -33.14 8.83 -14.81
N HIS A 42 -31.91 9.28 -15.07
CA HIS A 42 -31.65 10.58 -15.70
C HIS A 42 -32.18 10.66 -17.13
N GLU A 43 -31.95 9.64 -17.95
CA GLU A 43 -32.45 9.58 -19.33
C GLU A 43 -33.98 9.71 -19.40
N ARG A 44 -34.71 9.01 -18.52
CA ARG A 44 -36.17 9.13 -18.42
C ARG A 44 -36.62 10.53 -17.99
N MET A 45 -35.96 11.09 -16.98
CA MET A 45 -36.26 12.44 -16.50
C MET A 45 -36.05 13.50 -17.59
N GLN A 46 -35.00 13.36 -18.40
CA GLN A 46 -34.72 14.23 -19.55
C GLN A 46 -35.77 14.06 -20.66
N THR A 47 -36.15 12.81 -20.95
CA THR A 47 -37.16 12.50 -21.99
C THR A 47 -38.52 13.11 -21.64
N GLU A 48 -38.91 13.07 -20.38
CA GLU A 48 -40.16 13.68 -19.90
C GLU A 48 -40.07 15.21 -19.76
N ASN A 49 -38.89 15.81 -19.95
CA ASN A 49 -38.57 17.23 -19.81
C ASN A 49 -39.14 17.87 -18.53
N LYS A 50 -39.24 17.08 -17.45
CA LYS A 50 -39.89 17.48 -16.19
C LYS A 50 -39.12 16.94 -15.00
N ILE A 51 -38.54 17.87 -14.24
CA ILE A 51 -37.91 17.56 -12.96
C ILE A 51 -39.00 17.45 -11.88
N SER A 52 -39.62 16.28 -11.79
CA SER A 52 -40.63 15.96 -10.78
C SER A 52 -40.02 15.71 -9.38
N PRO A 53 -40.76 16.00 -8.28
CA PRO A 53 -40.39 15.57 -6.93
C PRO A 53 -40.08 14.07 -6.84
N TYR A 54 -40.75 13.23 -7.63
CA TYR A 54 -40.47 11.80 -7.74
C TYR A 54 -39.02 11.53 -8.16
N TYR A 55 -38.56 12.15 -9.25
CA TYR A 55 -37.20 11.95 -9.77
C TYR A 55 -36.15 12.42 -8.78
N ARG A 56 -36.39 13.55 -8.10
CA ARG A 56 -35.49 14.06 -7.04
C ARG A 56 -35.33 13.05 -5.91
N THR A 57 -36.44 12.52 -5.39
CA THR A 57 -36.42 11.52 -4.30
C THR A 57 -35.74 10.23 -4.74
N LYS A 58 -36.06 9.73 -5.94
CA LYS A 58 -35.48 8.50 -6.49
C LYS A 58 -33.97 8.63 -6.72
N LEU A 59 -33.53 9.69 -7.38
CA LEU A 59 -32.11 9.94 -7.62
C LEU A 59 -31.34 10.12 -6.31
N ARG A 60 -31.90 10.81 -5.31
CA ARG A 60 -31.27 10.92 -3.99
C ARG A 60 -31.05 9.56 -3.34
N GLY A 61 -32.04 8.66 -3.43
CA GLY A 61 -31.92 7.29 -2.96
C GLY A 61 -30.78 6.55 -3.68
N LEU A 62 -30.79 6.58 -5.02
CA LEU A 62 -29.77 5.91 -5.83
C LEU A 62 -28.36 6.44 -5.56
N TYR A 63 -28.17 7.76 -5.42
CA TYR A 63 -26.87 8.34 -5.07
C TYR A 63 -26.41 7.97 -3.66
N THR A 64 -27.34 7.87 -2.70
CA THR A 64 -27.01 7.38 -1.35
C THR A 64 -26.49 5.95 -1.41
N THR A 65 -27.16 5.08 -2.17
CA THR A 65 -26.74 3.69 -2.37
C THR A 65 -25.39 3.61 -3.09
N ALA A 66 -25.20 4.35 -4.19
CA ALA A 66 -23.94 4.35 -4.93
C ALA A 66 -22.75 4.85 -4.09
N LYS A 67 -22.98 5.84 -3.23
CA LYS A 67 -21.97 6.27 -2.26
C LYS A 67 -21.62 5.14 -1.28
N ALA A 68 -22.61 4.46 -0.73
CA ALA A 68 -22.39 3.33 0.18
C ALA A 68 -21.65 2.18 -0.50
N ASP A 69 -21.99 1.86 -1.77
CA ASP A 69 -21.27 0.85 -2.56
C ASP A 69 -19.78 1.21 -2.71
N ALA A 70 -19.48 2.48 -3.02
CA ALA A 70 -18.10 2.96 -3.14
C ALA A 70 -17.33 2.88 -1.80
N GLU A 71 -17.99 3.15 -0.68
CA GLU A 71 -17.39 3.01 0.66
C GLU A 71 -17.07 1.55 0.98
N VAL A 72 -17.95 0.61 0.62
CA VAL A 72 -17.72 -0.83 0.81
C VAL A 72 -16.55 -1.32 -0.06
N GLU A 73 -16.53 -0.97 -1.35
CA GLU A 73 -15.43 -1.32 -2.27
C GLU A 73 -14.09 -0.78 -1.75
N CYS A 74 -14.06 0.48 -1.30
CA CYS A 74 -12.87 1.10 -0.70
C CYS A 74 -12.38 0.33 0.54
N ASN A 75 -13.29 -0.13 1.40
CA ASN A 75 -12.94 -0.88 2.60
C ASN A 75 -12.33 -2.26 2.28
N ILE A 76 -12.83 -2.96 1.26
CA ILE A 76 -12.27 -4.26 0.84
C ILE A 76 -10.88 -4.08 0.21
N LEU A 77 -10.71 -3.02 -0.61
CA LEU A 77 -9.40 -2.68 -1.17
C LEU A 77 -8.37 -2.36 -0.08
N ARG A 78 -8.75 -1.61 0.96
CA ARG A 78 -7.89 -1.37 2.13
C ARG A 78 -7.48 -2.66 2.83
N ARG A 79 -8.43 -3.55 3.11
CA ARG A 79 -8.13 -4.86 3.71
C ARG A 79 -7.19 -5.70 2.83
N SER A 80 -7.33 -5.61 1.51
CA SER A 80 -6.42 -6.28 0.57
C SER A 80 -5.00 -5.74 0.65
N LEU A 81 -4.86 -4.42 0.78
CA LEU A 81 -3.56 -3.76 0.99
C LEU A 81 -2.92 -4.17 2.32
N ASP A 82 -3.70 -4.28 3.40
CA ASP A 82 -3.21 -4.75 4.69
C ASP A 82 -2.63 -6.18 4.57
N LYS A 83 -3.33 -7.06 3.84
CA LYS A 83 -2.84 -8.43 3.59
C LYS A 83 -1.54 -8.45 2.79
N ILE A 84 -1.42 -7.60 1.77
CA ILE A 84 -0.17 -7.45 1.01
C ILE A 84 0.97 -6.95 1.91
N ALA A 85 0.69 -6.00 2.80
CA ALA A 85 1.68 -5.49 3.75
C ALA A 85 2.14 -6.58 4.74
N GLU A 86 1.20 -7.38 5.27
CA GLU A 86 1.49 -8.51 6.16
C GLU A 86 2.38 -9.55 5.46
N ILE A 87 2.04 -9.94 4.22
CA ILE A 87 2.85 -10.87 3.42
C ILE A 87 4.27 -10.32 3.18
N LYS A 88 4.40 -9.04 2.81
CA LYS A 88 5.71 -8.41 2.59
C LYS A 88 6.56 -8.39 3.86
N SER A 89 5.96 -8.12 5.03
CA SER A 89 6.67 -8.17 6.32
C SER A 89 7.22 -9.56 6.59
N LEU A 90 6.39 -10.59 6.44
CA LEU A 90 6.80 -11.99 6.67
C LEU A 90 7.91 -12.43 5.70
N LEU A 91 7.86 -12.01 4.44
CA LEU A 91 8.92 -12.30 3.47
C LEU A 91 10.25 -11.64 3.85
N GLU A 92 10.22 -10.41 4.35
CA GLU A 92 11.43 -9.69 4.80
C GLU A 92 12.00 -10.28 6.09
N GLU A 93 11.15 -10.61 7.07
CA GLU A 93 11.54 -11.31 8.29
C GLU A 93 12.20 -12.65 7.96
N ARG A 94 11.63 -13.42 7.02
CA ARG A 94 12.20 -14.67 6.52
C ARG A 94 13.59 -14.45 5.91
N ARG A 95 13.75 -13.39 5.11
CA ARG A 95 15.04 -13.03 4.48
C ARG A 95 16.10 -12.71 5.54
N ILE A 96 15.75 -11.95 6.57
CA ILE A 96 16.65 -11.60 7.67
C ILE A 96 17.01 -12.84 8.49
N ALA A 97 16.02 -13.68 8.83
CA ALA A 97 16.24 -14.91 9.58
C ALA A 97 17.17 -15.90 8.83
N ALA A 98 17.00 -16.05 7.51
CA ALA A 98 17.88 -16.87 6.67
C ALA A 98 19.33 -16.35 6.64
N LYS A 99 19.51 -15.02 6.63
CA LYS A 99 20.83 -14.37 6.72
C LYS A 99 21.50 -14.64 8.07
N ILE A 100 20.75 -14.52 9.17
CA ILE A 100 21.26 -14.74 10.54
C ILE A 100 21.61 -16.21 10.77
N ALA A 101 20.81 -17.14 10.26
CA ALA A 101 20.98 -18.57 10.48
C ALA A 101 22.17 -19.19 9.71
N GLY A 102 22.92 -18.40 8.92
CA GLY A 102 24.04 -18.91 8.12
C GLY A 102 23.62 -19.90 7.02
N LEU A 103 22.31 -20.02 6.72
CA LEU A 103 21.79 -20.81 5.60
C LEU A 103 22.02 -20.13 4.24
N TYR A 104 22.63 -18.94 4.23
CA TYR A 104 23.29 -18.41 3.04
C TYR A 104 24.61 -19.16 2.85
N HIS A 105 24.64 -20.07 1.88
CA HIS A 105 25.88 -20.72 1.48
C HIS A 105 26.77 -19.69 0.77
N ASP A 106 27.99 -19.47 1.27
CA ASP A 106 29.05 -18.65 0.68
C ASP A 106 29.54 -19.19 -0.69
N SER A 107 28.86 -20.20 -1.26
CA SER A 107 29.11 -20.70 -2.62
C SER A 107 28.34 -19.93 -3.69
N GLU A 108 27.37 -19.09 -3.33
CA GLU A 108 27.01 -17.98 -4.22
C GLU A 108 27.94 -16.82 -3.89
N PRO A 109 28.90 -16.49 -4.79
CA PRO A 109 29.79 -15.36 -4.55
C PRO A 109 28.91 -14.13 -4.28
N PRO A 110 29.29 -13.23 -3.34
CA PRO A 110 28.55 -12.00 -3.10
C PRO A 110 28.27 -11.39 -4.46
N ARG A 111 26.99 -11.27 -4.86
CA ARG A 111 26.59 -10.85 -6.22
C ARG A 111 27.53 -9.74 -6.64
N LYS A 112 28.46 -10.08 -7.56
CA LYS A 112 29.63 -9.25 -7.95
C LYS A 112 29.23 -7.79 -7.82
N THR A 113 29.90 -7.04 -6.93
CA THR A 113 29.72 -5.60 -6.68
C THR A 113 28.74 -5.00 -7.67
N MET A 114 27.43 -5.04 -7.34
CA MET A 114 26.39 -4.69 -8.31
C MET A 114 26.70 -3.30 -8.85
N ARG A 115 26.82 -3.16 -10.17
CA ARG A 115 27.11 -1.86 -10.78
C ARG A 115 26.06 -0.87 -10.30
N ARG A 116 26.46 0.39 -10.10
CA ARG A 116 25.58 1.49 -9.66
C ARG A 116 24.23 1.50 -10.37
N GLY A 117 24.20 1.25 -11.68
CA GLY A 117 22.96 1.16 -12.46
C GLY A 117 22.00 0.08 -11.95
N VAL A 118 22.50 -1.12 -11.65
CA VAL A 118 21.68 -2.24 -11.15
C VAL A 118 21.18 -1.96 -9.73
N LEU A 119 22.03 -1.36 -8.88
CA LEU A 119 21.60 -0.93 -7.54
C LEU A 119 20.53 0.16 -7.61
N MET A 120 20.67 1.13 -8.50
CA MET A 120 19.67 2.17 -8.72
C MET A 120 18.35 1.60 -9.23
N THR A 121 18.39 0.63 -10.15
CA THR A 121 17.19 -0.08 -10.62
C THR A 121 16.53 -0.86 -9.48
N LEU A 122 17.31 -1.59 -8.67
CA LEU A 122 16.78 -2.33 -7.54
C LEU A 122 16.15 -1.38 -6.50
N LEU A 123 16.83 -0.29 -6.18
CA LEU A 123 16.32 0.75 -5.29
C LEU A 123 15.02 1.35 -5.81
N GLN A 124 14.95 1.67 -7.11
CA GLN A 124 13.75 2.22 -7.73
C GLN A 124 12.59 1.21 -7.72
N GLN A 125 12.86 -0.06 -8.02
CA GLN A 125 11.86 -1.13 -7.93
C GLN A 125 11.37 -1.35 -6.50
N SER A 126 12.27 -1.37 -5.51
CA SER A 126 11.91 -1.47 -4.10
C SER A 126 11.10 -0.25 -3.65
N ALA A 127 11.46 0.95 -4.08
CA ALA A 127 10.76 2.19 -3.76
C ALA A 127 9.31 2.21 -4.27
N MET A 128 9.02 1.62 -5.44
CA MET A 128 7.66 1.46 -5.96
C MET A 128 6.77 0.57 -5.09
N THR A 129 7.38 -0.26 -4.24
CA THR A 129 6.67 -1.22 -3.38
C THR A 129 6.63 -0.80 -1.91
N LEU A 130 7.23 0.34 -1.57
CA LEU A 130 7.15 0.91 -0.23
C LEU A 130 5.69 1.20 0.11
N PRO A 131 5.27 0.94 1.37
CA PRO A 131 3.92 1.23 1.80
C PRO A 131 3.64 2.73 1.62
N LEU A 132 2.68 3.05 0.77
CA LEU A 132 2.11 4.40 0.72
C LEU A 132 1.16 4.55 1.90
N TRP A 133 1.28 5.67 2.62
CA TRP A 133 0.25 6.06 3.57
C TRP A 133 -1.05 6.35 2.79
N ILE A 134 -2.09 5.59 3.10
CA ILE A 134 -3.43 5.76 2.52
C ILE A 134 -4.37 6.09 3.68
N GLY A 135 -4.55 7.39 3.92
CA GLY A 135 -5.47 7.88 4.95
C GLY A 135 -6.93 7.56 4.66
N LYS A 136 -7.75 7.62 5.70
CA LYS A 136 -9.21 7.66 5.57
C LYS A 136 -9.67 9.00 5.01
N PRO A 137 -10.84 9.09 4.36
CA PRO A 137 -11.37 10.38 3.91
C PRO A 137 -11.50 11.34 5.10
N GLY A 138 -10.84 12.50 5.02
CA GLY A 138 -10.79 13.49 6.11
C GLY A 138 -9.59 13.37 7.06
N GLU A 139 -8.74 12.35 6.91
CA GLU A 139 -7.51 12.20 7.68
C GLU A 139 -6.39 13.05 7.07
N LYS A 140 -5.68 13.82 7.91
CA LYS A 140 -4.48 14.57 7.46
C LYS A 140 -3.29 13.61 7.40
N TYR A 141 -2.46 13.76 6.36
CA TYR A 141 -1.20 13.05 6.28
C TYR A 141 -0.31 13.40 7.50
N PRO A 142 0.59 12.51 7.95
CA PRO A 142 1.60 12.88 8.96
C PRO A 142 2.46 14.00 8.35
N GLN A 143 2.24 15.26 8.77
CA GLN A 143 2.75 16.44 8.06
C GLN A 143 4.20 16.81 8.39
N ASP A 144 4.84 16.16 9.35
CA ASP A 144 6.16 16.62 9.82
C ASP A 144 7.28 15.84 9.15
N ASP A 145 8.00 16.47 8.22
CA ASP A 145 9.32 15.99 7.81
C ASP A 145 10.23 15.88 9.05
N TYR A 146 11.07 14.86 9.13
CA TYR A 146 12.13 14.85 10.13
C TYR A 146 13.20 15.85 9.73
N SER A 147 13.68 16.61 10.71
CA SER A 147 14.94 17.35 10.58
C SER A 147 16.07 16.40 10.98
N VAL A 148 16.91 16.02 10.02
CA VAL A 148 18.02 15.05 10.23
C VAL A 148 19.36 15.70 9.94
N LEU A 149 20.39 15.25 10.65
CA LEU A 149 21.79 15.59 10.38
C LEU A 149 22.47 14.33 9.83
N PHE A 150 23.04 14.43 8.64
CA PHE A 150 23.79 13.33 8.03
C PHE A 150 25.23 13.34 8.56
N GLU A 151 25.82 12.17 8.80
CA GLU A 151 27.25 12.07 9.05
C GLU A 151 28.01 12.42 7.76
N ASP A 152 28.82 13.48 7.81
CA ASP A 152 29.56 13.98 6.65
C ASP A 152 30.88 14.60 7.12
N THR A 153 31.98 13.93 6.80
CA THR A 153 33.35 14.31 7.20
C THR A 153 33.87 15.57 6.49
N SER A 154 33.13 16.11 5.52
CA SER A 154 33.46 17.41 4.93
C SER A 154 33.18 18.59 5.85
N TYR A 155 32.34 18.39 6.88
CA TYR A 155 32.04 19.39 7.91
C TYR A 155 32.95 19.22 9.13
N ALA A 156 33.28 20.33 9.78
CA ALA A 156 34.22 20.36 10.89
C ALA A 156 33.74 19.60 12.14
N ASP A 157 32.42 19.56 12.35
CA ASP A 157 31.75 18.79 13.42
C ASP A 157 31.38 17.36 12.98
N GLY A 158 31.65 17.00 11.73
CA GLY A 158 31.36 15.70 11.15
C GLY A 158 29.88 15.48 10.79
N TYR A 159 29.04 16.53 10.81
CA TYR A 159 27.63 16.43 10.49
C TYR A 159 27.17 17.51 9.50
N SER A 160 26.17 17.19 8.68
CA SER A 160 25.51 18.17 7.82
C SER A 160 24.66 19.15 8.65
N PRO A 161 24.34 20.34 8.12
CA PRO A 161 23.25 21.17 8.64
C PRO A 161 21.93 20.37 8.70
N PRO A 162 20.94 20.81 9.51
CA PRO A 162 19.66 20.14 9.59
C PRO A 162 18.93 20.15 8.24
N LEU A 163 18.56 18.97 7.74
CA LEU A 163 17.85 18.79 6.47
C LEU A 163 16.49 18.14 6.68
N ASN A 164 15.48 18.64 5.97
CA ASN A 164 14.14 18.06 6.01
C ASN A 164 14.09 16.80 5.15
N VAL A 165 13.72 15.69 5.80
CA VAL A 165 13.56 14.38 5.17
C VAL A 165 12.20 13.82 5.58
N ALA A 166 11.34 13.59 4.58
CA ALA A 166 10.03 13.00 4.81
C ALA A 166 10.14 11.69 5.59
N GLN A 167 9.25 11.49 6.58
CA GLN A 167 9.32 10.35 7.51
C GLN A 167 9.38 9.00 6.80
N ARG A 168 8.75 8.89 5.63
CA ARG A 168 8.79 7.68 4.77
C ARG A 168 10.19 7.25 4.33
N TYR A 169 11.17 8.15 4.36
CA TYR A 169 12.55 7.89 3.95
C TYR A 169 13.49 7.67 5.14
N VAL A 170 13.00 7.75 6.37
CA VAL A 170 13.80 7.52 7.59
C VAL A 170 13.54 6.11 8.09
N VAL A 171 14.58 5.29 8.14
CA VAL A 171 14.51 3.89 8.58
C VAL A 171 15.45 3.63 9.75
N ALA A 172 15.07 2.73 10.66
CA ALA A 172 15.90 2.39 11.81
C ALA A 172 17.22 1.72 11.36
N CYS A 173 18.35 2.31 11.72
CA CYS A 173 19.66 1.69 11.50
C CYS A 173 19.89 0.60 12.58
N LYS A 174 19.85 -0.67 12.17
CA LYS A 174 20.03 -1.83 13.07
C LYS A 174 21.49 -2.29 13.20
N GLU A 175 22.42 -1.68 12.46
CA GLU A 175 23.83 -2.05 12.54
C GLU A 175 24.54 -1.23 13.63
N PRO A 176 25.24 -1.86 14.59
CA PRO A 176 26.05 -1.13 15.56
C PRO A 176 27.22 -0.47 14.83
N LYS A 177 27.45 0.82 15.10
CA LYS A 177 28.65 1.52 14.62
C LYS A 177 29.89 0.70 15.00
N LYS A 178 30.64 0.24 14.00
CA LYS A 178 31.98 -0.32 14.24
C LYS A 178 32.83 0.80 14.81
N LYS A 179 33.29 0.62 16.06
CA LYS A 179 34.33 1.46 16.67
C LYS A 179 35.63 1.33 15.90
#